data_AF-A0A524JXS5-F1
#
_entry.id   AF-A0A524JXS5-F1
#
_cell.length_a   1.000
_cell.length_b   1.000
_cell.length_c   1.000
_cell.angle_alpha   90.00
_cell.angle_beta   90.00
_cell.angle_gamma   90.00
#
_symmetry.space_group_name_H-M   'P 1'
#
loop_
_entity.id
_entity.type
_entity.pdbx_description
1 polymer ?
#
loop_
_entity_poly.entity_id
_entity_poly.type
_entity_poly.pdbx_seq_one_letter_code
_entity_poly.pdbx_strand_id
1 'polypeptide(L)'
;MEPLAQKDRKLNVWINVVSVVIPVVVALLFGVKIPNVERLGFLPPIYATINGITAILLMLAVWAIKSGKRQLHRSLMTGCIMLSLIFLVMYVAYHMTSDSTSYGGEGPIRYLYYFILVSHVILSIAIIPLVLKTYMRAYLNKLAEHRKLAKITFPIWLYVAVTGVIVYFMISPFYPLVPFMKKKIFFVVIIWFMLPQSIMAQCAMCRAVLESEGNTSVAEGVNNGIVYLMAIPYLLVGVLFYFVYRKMRT
;
A
#
# COMPACT_ATOMS: atom_id res chain seq x y z
N MET A 1 4.18 17.50 -26.85
CA MET A 1 3.46 16.51 -26.02
C MET A 1 3.91 15.12 -26.45
N GLU A 2 4.33 14.26 -25.51
CA GLU A 2 4.74 12.88 -25.81
C GLU A 2 3.51 12.06 -26.28
N PRO A 3 3.59 11.27 -27.38
CA PRO A 3 2.48 10.43 -27.84
C PRO A 3 2.00 9.45 -26.77
N LEU A 4 0.68 9.24 -26.68
CA LEU A 4 0.05 8.38 -25.65
C LEU A 4 0.64 6.95 -25.65
N ALA A 5 0.96 6.40 -26.82
CA ALA A 5 1.59 5.09 -26.95
C ALA A 5 3.00 5.02 -26.34
N GLN A 6 3.78 6.10 -26.50
CA GLN A 6 5.11 6.21 -25.92
C GLN A 6 5.04 6.35 -24.39
N LYS A 7 4.10 7.16 -23.88
CA LYS A 7 3.82 7.31 -22.45
C LYS A 7 3.37 5.99 -21.81
N ASP A 8 2.50 5.22 -22.46
CA ASP A 8 2.06 3.88 -22.00
C ASP A 8 3.24 2.91 -21.92
N ARG A 9 4.08 2.83 -22.97
CA ARG A 9 5.28 1.98 -22.96
C ARG A 9 6.23 2.33 -21.81
N LYS A 10 6.53 3.62 -21.64
CA LYS A 10 7.44 4.11 -20.59
C LYS A 10 6.93 3.78 -19.19
N LEU A 11 5.63 4.00 -18.91
CA LEU A 11 5.03 3.68 -17.63
C LEU A 11 5.03 2.17 -17.34
N ASN A 12 4.75 1.32 -18.33
CA ASN A 12 4.81 -0.13 -18.12
C ASN A 12 6.23 -0.61 -17.79
N VAL A 13 7.27 -0.04 -18.42
CA VAL A 13 8.67 -0.33 -18.06
C VAL A 13 8.92 0.00 -16.61
N TRP A 14 8.56 1.22 -16.17
CA TRP A 14 8.70 1.61 -14.78
C TRP A 14 7.95 0.68 -13.84
N ILE A 15 6.69 0.36 -14.12
CA ILE A 15 5.91 -0.55 -13.26
C ILE A 15 6.57 -1.92 -13.14
N ASN A 16 7.07 -2.48 -14.25
CA ASN A 16 7.77 -3.77 -14.21
C ASN A 16 9.05 -3.67 -13.36
N VAL A 17 9.83 -2.60 -13.51
CA VAL A 17 11.03 -2.34 -12.69
C VAL A 17 10.64 -2.21 -11.21
N VAL A 18 9.68 -1.35 -10.86
CA VAL A 18 9.17 -1.16 -9.49
C VAL A 18 8.77 -2.51 -8.87
N SER A 19 8.01 -3.31 -9.62
CA SER A 19 7.40 -4.55 -9.14
C SER A 19 8.41 -5.65 -8.86
N VAL A 20 9.60 -5.57 -9.46
CA VAL A 20 10.72 -6.48 -9.17
C VAL A 20 11.64 -5.90 -8.10
N VAL A 21 11.98 -4.61 -8.19
CA VAL A 21 12.92 -3.96 -7.27
C VAL A 21 12.38 -3.95 -5.84
N ILE A 22 11.09 -3.67 -5.63
CA ILE A 22 10.52 -3.62 -4.27
C ILE A 22 10.68 -4.96 -3.53
N PRO A 23 10.19 -6.11 -4.04
CA PRO A 23 10.38 -7.41 -3.38
C PRO A 23 11.85 -7.77 -3.16
N VAL A 24 12.72 -7.49 -4.14
CA VAL A 24 14.16 -7.77 -4.02
C VAL A 24 14.78 -6.96 -2.89
N VAL A 25 14.52 -5.65 -2.84
CA VAL A 25 15.04 -4.79 -1.76
C VAL A 25 14.51 -5.23 -0.41
N VAL A 26 13.21 -5.53 -0.30
CA VAL A 26 12.62 -6.04 0.96
C VAL A 26 13.32 -7.33 1.41
N ALA A 27 13.56 -8.27 0.49
CA ALA A 27 14.26 -9.52 0.79
C ALA A 27 15.70 -9.28 1.26
N LEU A 28 16.43 -8.36 0.62
CA LEU A 28 17.79 -7.99 1.03
C LEU A 28 17.80 -7.34 2.42
N LEU A 29 16.83 -6.46 2.70
CA LEU A 29 16.73 -5.77 3.99
C LEU A 29 16.42 -6.71 5.15
N PHE A 30 15.78 -7.86 4.91
CA PHE A 30 15.59 -8.89 5.93
C PHE A 30 16.89 -9.55 6.38
N GLY A 31 17.92 -9.54 5.53
CA GLY A 31 19.27 -9.97 5.90
C GLY A 31 20.05 -8.94 6.73
N VAL A 32 19.57 -7.70 6.83
CA VAL A 32 20.25 -6.61 7.55
C VAL A 32 19.58 -6.39 8.90
N LYS A 33 20.24 -6.88 9.97
CA LYS A 33 19.82 -6.61 11.35
C LYS A 33 20.53 -5.38 11.87
N ILE A 34 19.78 -4.47 12.47
CA ILE A 34 20.35 -3.31 13.15
C ILE A 34 20.77 -3.77 14.55
N PRO A 35 22.06 -3.76 14.90
CA PRO A 35 22.49 -4.14 16.24
C PRO A 35 22.09 -3.07 17.26
N ASN A 36 21.92 -3.48 18.52
CA ASN A 36 21.72 -2.60 19.67
C ASN A 36 20.51 -1.65 19.55
N VAL A 37 19.40 -2.11 18.98
CA VAL A 37 18.11 -1.40 18.99
C VAL A 37 17.04 -2.22 19.67
N GLU A 38 16.15 -1.52 20.38
CA GLU A 38 14.98 -2.16 20.95
C GLU A 38 14.05 -2.67 19.83
N ARG A 39 13.50 -3.86 20.05
CA ARG A 39 12.54 -4.49 19.15
C ARG A 39 11.30 -3.59 19.02
N LEU A 40 10.95 -3.21 17.79
CA LEU A 40 9.73 -2.43 17.50
C LEU A 40 8.45 -3.29 17.57
N GLY A 41 8.24 -4.00 18.67
CA GLY A 41 7.15 -4.97 18.86
C GLY A 41 5.74 -4.37 18.89
N PHE A 42 5.62 -3.04 18.92
CA PHE A 42 4.35 -2.33 18.80
C PHE A 42 3.88 -2.16 17.34
N LEU A 43 4.75 -2.38 16.33
CA LEU A 43 4.40 -2.23 14.92
C LEU A 43 3.43 -3.30 14.39
N PRO A 44 3.54 -4.59 14.76
CA PRO A 44 2.62 -5.62 14.29
C PRO A 44 1.11 -5.34 14.42
N PRO A 45 0.59 -4.94 15.58
CA PRO A 45 -0.82 -4.55 15.68
C PRO A 45 -1.18 -3.36 14.79
N ILE A 46 -0.26 -2.40 14.60
CA ILE A 46 -0.50 -1.20 13.80
C ILE A 46 -0.61 -1.56 12.32
N TYR A 47 0.36 -2.28 11.77
CA TYR A 47 0.31 -2.65 10.36
C TYR A 47 -0.80 -3.67 10.05
N ALA A 48 -1.15 -4.54 11.00
CA ALA A 48 -2.34 -5.40 10.88
C ALA A 48 -3.62 -4.57 10.82
N THR A 49 -3.73 -3.53 11.63
CA THR A 49 -4.85 -2.60 11.58
C THR A 49 -4.93 -1.88 10.25
N ILE A 50 -3.81 -1.38 9.73
CA ILE A 50 -3.78 -0.71 8.43
C ILE A 50 -4.36 -1.62 7.35
N ASN A 51 -4.03 -2.90 7.37
CA ASN A 51 -4.63 -3.90 6.49
C ASN A 51 -6.16 -4.02 6.69
N GLY A 52 -6.63 -4.07 7.94
CA GLY A 52 -8.06 -4.07 8.25
C GLY A 52 -8.80 -2.83 7.74
N ILE A 53 -8.24 -1.63 7.95
CA ILE A 53 -8.78 -0.37 7.40
C ILE A 53 -8.78 -0.43 5.87
N THR A 54 -7.69 -0.90 5.25
CA THR A 54 -7.58 -1.04 3.80
C THR A 54 -8.66 -1.94 3.24
N ALA A 55 -8.95 -3.08 3.89
CA ALA A 55 -10.04 -3.97 3.49
C ALA A 55 -11.41 -3.24 3.50
N ILE A 56 -11.69 -2.46 4.55
CA ILE A 56 -12.92 -1.66 4.65
C ILE A 56 -12.98 -0.61 3.53
N LEU A 57 -11.90 0.14 3.32
CA LEU A 57 -11.84 1.16 2.27
C LEU A 57 -11.99 0.57 0.87
N LEU A 58 -11.45 -0.62 0.60
CA LEU A 58 -11.64 -1.33 -0.67
C LEU A 58 -13.11 -1.69 -0.90
N MET A 59 -13.81 -2.18 0.12
CA MET A 59 -15.26 -2.45 0.04
C MET A 59 -16.05 -1.17 -0.22
N LEU A 60 -15.74 -0.09 0.50
CA LEU A 60 -16.34 1.23 0.29
C LEU A 60 -16.03 1.79 -1.11
N ALA A 61 -14.84 1.55 -1.65
CA ALA A 61 -14.45 2.00 -2.97
C ALA A 61 -15.25 1.30 -4.07
N VAL A 62 -15.54 0.01 -3.91
CA VAL A 62 -16.41 -0.75 -4.83
C VAL A 62 -17.86 -0.29 -4.72
N TRP A 63 -18.36 -0.05 -3.51
CA TRP A 63 -19.67 0.57 -3.32
C TRP A 63 -19.73 1.94 -4.01
N ALA A 64 -18.75 2.82 -3.78
CA ALA A 64 -18.71 4.16 -4.32
C ALA A 64 -18.77 4.16 -5.87
N ILE A 65 -17.99 3.30 -6.53
CA ILE A 65 -18.02 3.24 -8.00
C ILE A 65 -19.32 2.62 -8.55
N LYS A 66 -19.90 1.63 -7.85
CA LYS A 66 -21.22 1.08 -8.20
C LYS A 66 -22.34 2.09 -8.04
N SER A 67 -22.23 2.99 -7.07
CA SER A 67 -23.15 4.12 -6.86
C SER A 67 -22.84 5.35 -7.73
N GLY A 68 -21.94 5.24 -8.72
CA GLY A 68 -21.58 6.35 -9.61
C GLY A 68 -20.73 7.45 -8.97
N LYS A 69 -20.34 7.33 -7.69
CA LYS A 69 -19.52 8.28 -6.93
C LYS A 69 -18.03 8.16 -7.29
N ARG A 70 -17.68 8.53 -8.53
CA ARG A 70 -16.33 8.38 -9.09
C ARG A 70 -15.24 9.10 -8.29
N GLN A 71 -15.53 10.31 -7.81
CA GLN A 71 -14.56 11.08 -7.02
C GLN A 71 -14.25 10.41 -5.68
N LEU A 72 -15.28 9.93 -4.98
CA LEU A 72 -15.12 9.18 -3.74
C LEU A 72 -14.31 7.90 -3.98
N HIS A 73 -14.63 7.15 -5.04
CA HIS A 73 -13.84 5.98 -5.43
C HIS A 73 -12.36 6.32 -5.62
N ARG A 74 -12.03 7.40 -6.34
CA ARG A 74 -10.64 7.84 -6.56
C ARG A 74 -9.93 8.17 -5.25
N SER A 75 -10.60 8.91 -4.35
CA SER A 75 -10.05 9.26 -3.03
C SER A 75 -9.79 8.01 -2.18
N LEU A 76 -10.76 7.07 -2.14
CA LEU A 76 -10.62 5.83 -1.39
C LEU A 76 -9.48 4.95 -1.93
N MET A 77 -9.38 4.77 -3.26
CA MET A 77 -8.30 4.00 -3.87
C MET A 77 -6.92 4.62 -3.62
N THR A 78 -6.81 5.96 -3.66
CA THR A 78 -5.57 6.67 -3.32
C THR A 78 -5.21 6.45 -1.85
N GLY A 79 -6.19 6.49 -0.95
CA GLY A 79 -6.02 6.15 0.46
C GLY A 79 -5.50 4.72 0.66
N CYS A 80 -6.06 3.73 -0.04
CA CYS A 80 -5.58 2.34 0.02
C CYS A 80 -4.11 2.21 -0.41
N ILE A 81 -3.69 2.92 -1.47
CA ILE A 81 -2.28 2.92 -1.91
C ILE A 81 -1.39 3.52 -0.82
N MET A 82 -1.76 4.67 -0.25
CA MET A 82 -1.00 5.32 0.82
C MET A 82 -0.84 4.44 2.05
N LEU A 83 -1.94 3.83 2.51
CA LEU A 83 -1.93 2.89 3.61
C LEU A 83 -1.02 1.69 3.32
N SER A 84 -1.04 1.16 2.09
CA SER A 84 -0.17 0.05 1.69
C SER A 84 1.33 0.43 1.70
N LEU A 85 1.66 1.68 1.36
CA LEU A 85 3.04 2.19 1.44
C LEU A 85 3.50 2.37 2.88
N ILE A 86 2.64 2.95 3.73
CA ILE A 86 2.90 3.11 5.17
C ILE A 86 3.07 1.73 5.83
N PHE A 87 2.20 0.77 5.48
CA PHE A 87 2.33 -0.63 5.87
C PHE A 87 3.71 -1.20 5.53
N LEU A 88 4.15 -1.05 4.27
CA LEU A 88 5.43 -1.62 3.81
C LEU A 88 6.62 -1.05 4.60
N VAL A 89 6.64 0.26 4.85
CA VAL A 89 7.71 0.90 5.63
C VAL A 89 7.77 0.35 7.05
N MET A 90 6.63 0.27 7.73
CA MET A 90 6.57 -0.29 9.09
C MET A 90 6.94 -1.76 9.13
N TYR A 91 6.51 -2.54 8.13
CA TYR A 91 6.80 -3.95 8.01
C TYR A 91 8.30 -4.21 7.88
N VAL A 92 8.98 -3.45 7.00
CA VAL A 92 10.43 -3.53 6.84
C VAL A 92 11.14 -3.07 8.12
N ALA A 93 10.73 -1.94 8.70
CA ALA A 93 11.32 -1.43 9.94
C ALA A 93 11.26 -2.48 11.07
N TYR A 94 10.11 -3.13 11.26
CA TYR A 94 9.96 -4.20 12.25
C TYR A 94 10.93 -5.36 12.02
N HIS A 95 11.06 -5.86 10.79
CA HIS A 95 11.91 -7.02 10.50
C HIS A 95 13.42 -6.72 10.56
N MET A 96 13.82 -5.47 10.35
CA MET A 96 15.22 -5.03 10.53
C MET A 96 15.64 -4.92 12.00
N THR A 97 14.69 -4.73 12.92
CA THR A 97 14.94 -4.62 14.38
C THR A 97 14.52 -5.85 15.18
N SER A 98 13.89 -6.83 14.54
CA SER A 98 13.22 -7.92 15.23
C SER A 98 13.42 -9.24 14.51
N ASP A 99 13.64 -10.31 15.25
CA ASP A 99 13.58 -11.65 14.69
C ASP A 99 12.13 -12.09 14.44
N SER A 100 11.99 -12.93 13.41
CA SER A 100 10.71 -13.50 13.03
C SER A 100 10.20 -14.38 14.15
N THR A 101 8.97 -14.13 14.58
CA THR A 101 8.29 -14.99 15.54
C THR A 101 7.87 -16.28 14.85
N SER A 102 8.24 -17.42 15.44
CA SER A 102 7.79 -18.73 14.98
C SER A 102 6.37 -19.00 15.47
N TYR A 103 5.54 -19.57 14.60
CA TYR A 103 4.19 -19.98 14.98
C TYR A 103 4.23 -21.21 15.87
N GLY A 104 3.71 -21.08 17.11
CA GLY A 104 3.76 -22.14 18.13
C GLY A 104 2.52 -23.03 18.20
N GLY A 105 1.53 -22.86 17.31
CA GLY A 105 0.33 -23.71 17.30
C GLY A 105 0.63 -25.13 16.81
N GLU A 106 -0.10 -26.11 17.34
CA GLU A 106 0.06 -27.54 17.04
C GLU A 106 -1.19 -28.14 16.36
N GLY A 107 -1.02 -29.26 15.64
CA GLY A 107 -2.12 -29.94 14.96
C GLY A 107 -2.66 -29.20 13.71
N PRO A 108 -3.94 -29.39 13.35
CA PRO A 108 -4.51 -28.86 12.10
C PRO A 108 -4.40 -27.34 11.93
N ILE A 109 -4.44 -26.57 13.04
CA ILE A 109 -4.37 -25.09 12.98
C ILE A 109 -3.03 -24.58 12.45
N ARG A 110 -1.94 -25.34 12.64
CA ARG A 110 -0.62 -25.02 12.11
C ARG A 110 -0.60 -25.04 10.58
N TYR A 111 -1.20 -26.05 9.97
CA TYR A 111 -1.29 -26.15 8.52
C TYR A 111 -2.15 -25.04 7.93
N LEU A 112 -3.28 -24.72 8.59
CA LEU A 112 -4.12 -23.58 8.19
C LEU A 112 -3.34 -22.25 8.25
N TYR A 113 -2.59 -22.03 9.33
CA TYR A 113 -1.75 -20.84 9.48
C TYR A 113 -0.75 -20.71 8.32
N TYR A 114 0.05 -21.75 8.06
CA TYR A 114 1.06 -21.68 7.01
C TYR A 114 0.46 -21.59 5.61
N PHE A 115 -0.70 -22.23 5.38
CA PHE A 115 -1.43 -22.07 4.12
C PHE A 115 -1.84 -20.60 3.89
N ILE A 116 -2.46 -19.96 4.89
CA ILE A 116 -2.85 -18.55 4.81
C ILE A 116 -1.61 -17.65 4.70
N LEU A 117 -0.57 -17.89 5.48
CA LEU A 117 0.65 -17.09 5.47
C LEU A 117 1.34 -17.14 4.11
N VAL A 118 1.59 -18.34 3.57
CA VAL A 118 2.30 -18.50 2.29
C VAL A 118 1.50 -17.91 1.14
N SER A 119 0.19 -18.20 1.07
CA SER A 119 -0.68 -17.61 0.05
C SER A 119 -0.77 -16.09 0.17
N HIS A 120 -0.85 -15.54 1.39
CA HIS A 120 -0.81 -14.09 1.64
C HIS A 120 0.48 -13.47 1.12
N VAL A 121 1.65 -14.04 1.42
CA VAL A 121 2.95 -13.51 0.98
C VAL A 121 3.08 -13.55 -0.54
N ILE A 122 2.74 -14.68 -1.18
CA ILE A 122 2.80 -14.82 -2.64
C ILE A 122 1.88 -13.80 -3.32
N LEU A 123 0.63 -13.69 -2.85
CA LEU A 123 -0.33 -12.74 -3.41
C LEU A 123 0.03 -11.28 -3.12
N SER A 124 0.72 -11.00 -2.01
CA SER A 124 1.25 -9.66 -1.69
C SER A 124 2.34 -9.21 -2.66
N ILE A 125 3.14 -10.13 -3.18
CA ILE A 125 4.11 -9.82 -4.25
C ILE A 125 3.37 -9.61 -5.57
N ALA A 126 2.43 -10.50 -5.90
CA ALA A 126 1.65 -10.43 -7.13
C ALA A 126 0.76 -9.19 -7.23
N ILE A 127 0.27 -8.65 -6.11
CA ILE A 127 -0.64 -7.50 -6.13
C ILE A 127 0.05 -6.18 -6.50
N ILE A 128 1.37 -6.05 -6.27
CA ILE A 128 2.14 -4.85 -6.61
C ILE A 128 2.00 -4.46 -8.09
N PRO A 129 2.36 -5.32 -9.07
CA PRO A 129 2.19 -4.99 -10.48
C PRO A 129 0.72 -4.82 -10.88
N LEU A 130 -0.20 -5.56 -10.26
CA LEU A 130 -1.63 -5.49 -10.57
C LEU A 130 -2.23 -4.14 -10.17
N VAL A 131 -1.93 -3.65 -8.97
CA VAL A 131 -2.42 -2.34 -8.49
C VAL A 131 -1.81 -1.21 -9.31
N LEU A 132 -0.50 -1.26 -9.56
CA LEU A 132 0.19 -0.23 -10.35
C LEU A 132 -0.36 -0.18 -11.79
N LYS A 133 -0.54 -1.33 -12.46
CA LYS A 133 -1.14 -1.38 -13.79
C LYS A 133 -2.59 -0.91 -13.78
N THR A 134 -3.39 -1.31 -12.80
CA THR A 134 -4.79 -0.89 -12.69
C THR A 134 -4.91 0.63 -12.51
N TYR A 135 -4.03 1.22 -11.68
CA TYR A 135 -3.95 2.67 -11.49
C TYR A 135 -3.48 3.38 -12.76
N MET A 136 -2.44 2.88 -13.42
CA MET A 136 -1.92 3.43 -14.68
C MET A 136 -3.00 3.48 -15.77
N ARG A 137 -3.82 2.43 -15.92
CA ARG A 137 -4.93 2.42 -16.89
C ARG A 137 -5.97 3.49 -16.59
N ALA A 138 -6.27 3.74 -15.31
CA ALA A 138 -7.14 4.85 -14.93
C ALA A 138 -6.51 6.21 -15.25
N TYR A 139 -5.21 6.37 -14.98
CA TYR A 139 -4.47 7.60 -15.28
C TYR A 139 -4.41 7.92 -16.78
N LEU A 140 -4.24 6.91 -17.64
CA LEU A 140 -4.25 7.07 -19.10
C LEU A 140 -5.66 7.18 -19.69
N ASN A 141 -6.71 7.34 -18.85
CA ASN A 141 -8.12 7.34 -19.25
C ASN A 141 -8.58 6.08 -20.02
N LYS A 142 -7.87 4.95 -19.89
CA LYS A 142 -8.22 3.65 -20.48
C LYS A 142 -9.21 2.90 -19.59
N LEU A 143 -10.41 3.46 -19.41
CA LEU A 143 -11.38 3.00 -18.41
C LEU A 143 -11.90 1.57 -18.64
N ALA A 144 -12.04 1.14 -19.90
CA ALA A 144 -12.44 -0.23 -20.23
C ALA A 144 -11.41 -1.26 -19.75
N GLU A 145 -10.13 -1.00 -20.03
CA GLU A 145 -9.01 -1.83 -19.61
C GLU A 145 -8.82 -1.80 -18.08
N HIS A 146 -8.94 -0.62 -17.47
CA HIS A 146 -8.95 -0.46 -16.02
C HIS A 146 -10.03 -1.35 -15.38
N ARG A 147 -11.27 -1.31 -15.88
CA ARG A 147 -12.37 -2.12 -15.34
C ARG A 147 -12.10 -3.62 -15.49
N LYS A 148 -11.52 -4.05 -16.62
CA LYS A 148 -11.16 -5.46 -16.84
C LYS A 148 -10.13 -5.92 -15.82
N LEU A 149 -9.08 -5.14 -15.60
CA LEU A 149 -8.02 -5.49 -14.64
C LEU A 149 -8.46 -5.34 -13.18
N ALA A 150 -9.32 -4.36 -12.87
CA ALA A 150 -9.87 -4.15 -11.54
C ALA A 150 -10.68 -5.35 -11.03
N LYS A 151 -11.38 -6.08 -11.92
CA LYS A 151 -12.11 -7.31 -11.55
C LYS A 151 -11.20 -8.44 -11.04
N ILE A 152 -9.91 -8.40 -11.38
CA ILE A 152 -8.89 -9.35 -10.92
C ILE A 152 -8.14 -8.76 -9.71
N THR A 153 -7.76 -7.49 -9.81
CA THR A 153 -6.97 -6.79 -8.78
C THR A 153 -7.74 -6.66 -7.47
N PHE A 154 -9.02 -6.29 -7.52
CA PHE A 154 -9.84 -6.09 -6.32
C PHE A 154 -9.92 -7.33 -5.42
N PRO A 155 -10.33 -8.54 -5.89
CA PRO A 155 -10.44 -9.69 -5.00
C PRO A 155 -9.09 -10.12 -4.42
N ILE A 156 -8.00 -10.03 -5.18
CA ILE A 156 -6.66 -10.35 -4.67
C ILE A 156 -6.23 -9.34 -3.62
N TRP A 157 -6.45 -8.04 -3.85
CA TRP A 157 -6.10 -7.01 -2.87
C TRP A 157 -6.92 -7.16 -1.58
N LEU A 158 -8.23 -7.39 -1.71
CA LEU A 158 -9.10 -7.63 -0.56
C LEU A 158 -8.68 -8.88 0.21
N TYR A 159 -8.33 -9.96 -0.49
CA TYR A 159 -7.80 -11.17 0.14
C TYR A 159 -6.54 -10.88 0.95
N VAL A 160 -5.56 -10.20 0.36
CA VAL A 160 -4.30 -9.85 1.04
C VAL A 160 -4.58 -8.97 2.27
N ALA A 161 -5.42 -7.93 2.14
CA ALA A 161 -5.75 -7.04 3.25
C ALA A 161 -6.44 -7.80 4.40
N VAL A 162 -7.41 -8.67 4.11
CA VAL A 162 -8.12 -9.46 5.14
C VAL A 162 -7.21 -10.50 5.77
N THR A 163 -6.46 -11.26 4.95
CA THR A 163 -5.57 -12.31 5.46
C THR A 163 -4.42 -11.76 6.27
N GLY A 164 -3.93 -10.55 6.01
CA GLY A 164 -2.92 -9.89 6.85
C GLY A 164 -3.39 -9.67 8.29
N VAL A 165 -4.68 -9.36 8.48
CA VAL A 165 -5.31 -9.25 9.81
C VAL A 165 -5.43 -10.63 10.46
N ILE A 166 -5.87 -11.63 9.70
CA ILE A 166 -6.03 -13.01 10.20
C ILE A 166 -4.69 -13.59 10.64
N VAL A 167 -3.65 -13.48 9.80
CA VAL A 167 -2.29 -13.93 10.12
C VAL A 167 -1.80 -13.28 11.40
N TYR A 168 -2.00 -11.96 11.56
CA TYR A 168 -1.66 -11.27 12.80
C TYR A 168 -2.38 -11.86 14.01
N PHE A 169 -3.70 -12.03 13.97
CA PHE A 169 -4.44 -12.59 15.10
C PHE A 169 -3.98 -14.00 15.43
N MET A 170 -3.75 -14.85 14.43
CA MET A 170 -3.26 -16.21 14.64
C MET A 170 -1.89 -16.22 15.31
N ILE A 171 -0.93 -15.41 14.83
CA ILE A 171 0.43 -15.40 15.40
C ILE A 171 0.55 -14.60 16.70
N SER A 172 -0.39 -13.68 16.98
CA SER A 172 -0.29 -12.74 18.09
C SER A 172 -0.06 -13.35 19.48
N PRO A 173 -0.62 -14.52 19.84
CA PRO A 173 -0.37 -15.17 21.13
C PRO A 173 1.09 -15.63 21.30
N PHE A 174 1.84 -15.78 20.21
CA PHE A 174 3.21 -16.26 20.20
C PHE A 174 4.25 -15.13 20.17
N TYR A 175 3.82 -13.87 20.16
CA TYR A 175 4.76 -12.76 20.31
C TYR A 175 5.38 -12.79 21.72
N PRO A 176 6.71 -12.60 21.84
CA PRO A 176 7.31 -12.39 23.15
C PRO A 176 6.66 -11.17 23.80
N LEU A 177 6.16 -11.33 25.03
CA LEU A 177 5.36 -10.35 25.75
C LEU A 177 6.09 -8.99 25.78
N VAL A 178 5.57 -8.03 25.02
CA VAL A 178 5.91 -6.62 25.18
C VAL A 178 4.81 -6.02 26.05
N PRO A 179 5.11 -5.33 27.17
CA PRO A 179 4.09 -4.67 27.96
C PRO A 179 3.40 -3.61 27.11
N PHE A 180 2.21 -3.93 26.62
CA PHE A 180 1.41 -3.04 25.79
C PHE A 180 0.98 -1.83 26.63
N MET A 181 1.57 -0.67 26.36
CA MET A 181 1.08 0.61 26.92
C MET A 181 -0.39 0.78 26.53
N LYS A 182 -1.20 0.96 27.57
CA LYS A 182 -2.65 1.10 27.49
C LYS A 182 -3.05 2.23 26.53
N LYS A 183 -3.93 1.88 25.59
CA LYS A 183 -4.99 2.68 24.95
C LYS A 183 -4.76 4.21 24.94
N LYS A 184 -4.52 4.79 23.75
CA LYS A 184 -5.11 6.09 23.29
C LYS A 184 -4.63 6.58 21.92
N ILE A 185 -3.52 6.09 21.38
CA ILE A 185 -2.90 6.67 20.17
C ILE A 185 -3.58 6.22 18.85
N PHE A 186 -4.30 5.10 18.87
CA PHE A 186 -4.86 4.47 17.67
C PHE A 186 -6.01 5.24 17.00
N PHE A 187 -6.70 6.11 17.74
CA PHE A 187 -7.84 6.86 17.22
C PHE A 187 -7.45 8.12 16.43
N VAL A 188 -6.23 8.63 16.59
CA VAL A 188 -5.86 9.97 16.08
C VAL A 188 -5.61 9.96 14.57
N VAL A 189 -5.06 8.88 14.00
CA VAL A 189 -4.75 8.79 12.56
C VAL A 189 -6.01 8.53 11.71
N ILE A 190 -6.95 7.74 12.25
CA ILE A 190 -8.22 7.42 11.58
C ILE A 190 -9.15 8.65 11.55
N ILE A 191 -9.20 9.40 12.65
CA ILE A 191 -9.99 10.64 12.74
C ILE A 191 -9.41 11.73 11.82
N TRP A 192 -8.09 11.83 11.68
CA TRP A 192 -7.46 12.80 10.76
C TRP A 192 -7.82 12.57 9.28
N PHE A 193 -7.96 11.31 8.84
CA PHE A 193 -8.33 10.97 7.47
C PHE A 193 -9.85 11.02 7.20
N MET A 194 -10.67 11.01 8.26
CA MET A 194 -12.14 11.10 8.17
C MET A 194 -12.70 12.51 8.39
N LEU A 195 -11.87 13.50 8.70
CA LEU A 195 -12.31 14.90 8.66
C LEU A 195 -12.66 15.26 7.21
N PRO A 196 -13.81 15.90 6.95
CA PRO A 196 -14.19 16.33 5.63
C PRO A 196 -13.13 17.32 5.12
N GLN A 197 -12.28 16.86 4.21
CA GLN A 197 -11.44 17.74 3.41
C GLN A 197 -12.40 18.56 2.55
N SER A 198 -12.72 19.76 3.05
CA SER A 198 -13.71 20.71 2.55
C SER A 198 -13.88 20.71 1.02
N ILE A 199 -14.94 20.03 0.57
CA ILE A 199 -16.09 20.44 -0.28
C ILE A 199 -15.90 21.47 -1.43
N MET A 200 -14.81 22.22 -1.56
CA MET A 200 -14.68 23.27 -2.61
C MET A 200 -13.50 23.12 -3.58
N ALA A 201 -12.50 22.29 -3.30
CA ALA A 201 -11.34 22.13 -4.22
C ALA A 201 -11.53 21.09 -5.33
N GLN A 202 -12.53 20.19 -5.23
CA GLN A 202 -12.70 19.08 -6.18
C GLN A 202 -13.73 19.34 -7.29
N CYS A 203 -14.59 20.34 -7.12
CA CYS A 203 -15.56 20.75 -8.14
C CYS A 203 -14.89 21.49 -9.31
N ALA A 204 -13.78 22.19 -9.06
CA ALA A 204 -13.04 22.89 -10.09
C ALA A 204 -12.26 21.94 -11.02
N MET A 205 -11.75 20.81 -10.51
CA MET A 205 -10.86 19.94 -11.30
C MET A 205 -11.64 19.07 -12.32
N CYS A 206 -12.78 18.51 -11.93
CA CYS A 206 -13.63 17.73 -12.84
C CYS A 206 -14.35 18.64 -13.85
N ARG A 207 -14.66 19.88 -13.45
CA ARG A 207 -15.26 20.89 -14.31
C ARG A 207 -14.23 21.49 -15.28
N ALA A 208 -13.01 21.76 -14.82
CA ALA A 208 -11.91 22.22 -15.67
C ALA A 208 -11.56 21.21 -16.77
N VAL A 209 -11.61 19.89 -16.52
CA VAL A 209 -11.36 18.87 -17.58
C VAL A 209 -12.50 18.78 -18.60
N LEU A 210 -13.75 19.07 -18.19
CA LEU A 210 -14.89 19.12 -19.11
C LEU A 210 -14.97 20.45 -19.87
N GLU A 211 -14.43 21.54 -19.31
CA GLU A 211 -14.41 22.88 -19.89
C GLU A 211 -13.10 23.21 -20.63
N SER A 212 -12.00 22.47 -20.40
CA SER A 212 -10.70 22.73 -21.03
C SER A 212 -10.53 21.93 -22.33
N GLU A 213 -11.23 22.34 -23.38
CA GLU A 213 -10.66 22.21 -24.71
C GLU A 213 -9.44 23.15 -24.80
N GLY A 214 -8.25 22.67 -24.42
CA GLY A 214 -6.98 23.30 -24.80
C GLY A 214 -6.01 23.75 -23.69
N ASN A 215 -6.28 23.59 -22.39
CA ASN A 215 -5.34 24.10 -21.37
C ASN A 215 -4.38 23.00 -20.84
N THR A 216 -3.13 23.06 -21.30
CA THR A 216 -2.08 22.03 -21.08
C THR A 216 -1.55 22.03 -19.63
N SER A 217 -1.62 23.18 -18.94
CA SER A 217 -1.06 23.39 -17.59
C SER A 217 -1.77 22.59 -16.48
N VAL A 218 -3.08 22.38 -16.61
CA VAL A 218 -3.89 21.63 -15.63
C VAL A 218 -3.64 20.12 -15.76
N ALA A 219 -3.40 19.63 -16.98
CA ALA A 219 -2.99 18.25 -17.23
C ALA A 219 -1.58 17.94 -16.69
N GLU A 220 -0.68 18.94 -16.70
CA GLU A 220 0.66 18.82 -16.11
C GLU A 220 0.62 18.72 -14.58
N GLY A 221 -0.27 19.45 -13.91
CA GLY A 221 -0.45 19.36 -12.44
C GLY A 221 -0.87 17.96 -11.97
N VAL A 222 -1.75 17.29 -12.70
CA VAL A 222 -2.15 15.89 -12.42
C VAL A 222 -1.01 14.91 -12.73
N ASN A 223 -0.21 15.17 -13.77
CA ASN A 223 0.95 14.34 -14.11
C ASN A 223 2.02 14.35 -12.99
N ASN A 224 2.24 15.49 -12.34
CA ASN A 224 3.24 15.61 -11.27
C ASN A 224 2.87 14.80 -10.03
N GLY A 225 1.60 14.80 -9.62
CA GLY A 225 1.14 14.01 -8.46
C GLY A 225 1.41 12.51 -8.59
N ILE A 226 1.43 11.98 -9.81
CA ILE A 226 1.63 10.54 -10.08
C ILE A 226 3.11 10.16 -10.13
N VAL A 227 3.97 11.05 -10.63
CA VAL A 227 5.41 10.91 -10.47
C VAL A 227 5.76 10.91 -8.98
N TYR A 228 5.16 11.78 -8.17
CA TYR A 228 5.32 11.76 -6.72
C TYR A 228 4.83 10.45 -6.08
N LEU A 229 3.65 9.94 -6.45
CA LEU A 229 3.13 8.66 -5.95
C LEU A 229 4.01 7.45 -6.29
N MET A 230 4.61 7.45 -7.48
CA MET A 230 5.56 6.42 -7.89
C MET A 230 6.95 6.60 -7.27
N ALA A 231 7.35 7.84 -7.01
CA ALA A 231 8.63 8.18 -6.37
C ALA A 231 8.61 7.92 -4.86
N ILE A 232 7.47 8.07 -4.18
CA ILE A 232 7.33 7.86 -2.73
C ILE A 232 7.86 6.49 -2.28
N PRO A 233 7.50 5.34 -2.89
CA PRO A 233 8.10 4.06 -2.54
C PRO A 233 9.64 4.08 -2.59
N TYR A 234 10.24 4.75 -3.58
CA TYR A 234 11.69 4.83 -3.75
C TYR A 234 12.35 5.83 -2.80
N LEU A 235 11.70 6.94 -2.52
CA LEU A 235 12.16 7.89 -1.51
C LEU A 235 12.13 7.23 -0.14
N LEU A 236 11.09 6.45 0.16
CA LEU A 236 11.00 5.70 1.41
C LEU A 236 12.08 4.62 1.50
N VAL A 237 12.31 3.86 0.42
CA VAL A 237 13.41 2.89 0.34
C VAL A 237 14.78 3.56 0.44
N GLY A 238 15.00 4.68 -0.25
CA GLY A 238 16.25 5.43 -0.26
C GLY A 238 16.55 6.09 1.08
N VAL A 239 15.54 6.67 1.74
CA VAL A 239 15.64 7.22 3.09
C VAL A 239 15.97 6.09 4.08
N LEU A 240 15.27 4.96 3.99
CA LEU A 240 15.57 3.80 4.82
C LEU A 240 17.02 3.32 4.60
N PHE A 241 17.45 3.20 3.33
CA PHE A 241 18.81 2.80 2.99
C PHE A 241 19.86 3.79 3.50
N TYR A 242 19.58 5.10 3.43
CA TYR A 242 20.44 6.14 4.00
C TYR A 242 20.61 5.99 5.52
N PHE A 243 19.51 5.78 6.25
CA PHE A 243 19.57 5.57 7.71
C PHE A 243 20.32 4.29 8.08
N VAL A 244 20.11 3.20 7.33
CA VAL A 244 20.84 1.94 7.49
C VAL A 244 22.33 2.13 7.21
N TYR A 245 22.68 2.73 6.07
CA TYR A 245 24.06 3.02 5.69
C TYR A 245 24.78 3.89 6.73
N ARG A 246 24.12 4.95 7.19
CA ARG A 246 24.68 5.86 8.21
C ARG A 246 24.92 5.11 9.51
N LYS A 247 24.00 4.24 9.93
CA LYS A 247 24.15 3.43 11.14
C LYS A 247 25.16 2.29 11.01
N MET A 248 25.45 1.79 9.80
CA MET A 248 26.53 0.84 9.57
C MET A 248 27.93 1.49 9.58
N ARG A 249 28.01 2.82 9.47
CA ARG A 249 29.28 3.58 9.44
C ARG A 249 29.66 4.22 10.77
N THR A 250 28.73 4.27 11.73
CA THR A 250 28.93 4.71 13.11
C THR A 250 28.94 3.52 14.04
#